data_AF-A0A3D1IB26-F1
#
_entry.id   AF-A0A3D1IB26-F1
#
_cell.length_a   1.000
_cell.length_b   1.000
_cell.length_c   1.000
_cell.angle_alpha   90.00
_cell.angle_beta   90.00
_cell.angle_gamma   90.00
#
_symmetry.space_group_name_H-M   'P 1'
#
loop_
_entity.id
_entity.type
_entity.pdbx_description
1 polymer ?
#
loop_
_entity_poly.entity_id
_entity_poly.type
_entity_poly.pdbx_seq_one_letter_code
_entity_poly.pdbx_strand_id
1 'polypeptide(L)'
;GEIRDQETAEIAIHAALTGHLVFSTLHTNDAPGAVTRLLDMGVEPYLVASSLVGVLAQRLVRRVCENCARPDRPASELLRAIGIGPEDEHSANFRRGEGCEKCQGSGFKGRIGVFEMFLVDEEIRRMTVDRKSSTVMKQYAVKRQGMRTLLGDGKNLVLQGRTTPEEVLRVCQREAF
;
A
#
# COMPACT_ATOMS: atom_id res chain seq x y z
N GLY A 1 -14.93 3.47 13.98
CA GLY A 1 -13.47 3.43 14.19
C GLY A 1 -12.86 2.40 13.27
N GLU A 2 -13.30 1.15 13.44
CA GLU A 2 -12.92 0.00 12.60
C GLU A 2 -14.20 -0.77 12.21
N ILE A 3 -14.24 -1.32 11.00
CA ILE A 3 -15.30 -2.24 10.55
C ILE A 3 -14.78 -3.66 10.71
N ARG A 4 -15.41 -4.42 11.61
CA ARG A 4 -15.03 -5.82 11.94
C ARG A 4 -16.06 -6.85 11.52
N ASP A 5 -17.30 -6.43 11.35
CA ASP A 5 -18.47 -7.27 11.11
C ASP A 5 -19.40 -6.61 10.10
N GLN A 6 -20.37 -7.39 9.63
CA GLN A 6 -21.37 -6.98 8.64
C GLN A 6 -22.20 -5.80 9.14
N GLU A 7 -22.69 -5.87 10.38
CA GLU A 7 -23.56 -4.85 10.98
C GLU A 7 -22.88 -3.47 10.97
N THR A 8 -21.63 -3.40 11.41
CA THR A 8 -20.86 -2.15 11.41
C THR A 8 -20.59 -1.66 9.98
N ALA A 9 -20.37 -2.56 9.04
CA ALA A 9 -20.17 -2.21 7.63
C ALA A 9 -21.43 -1.59 7.02
N GLU A 10 -22.60 -2.19 7.27
CA GLU A 10 -23.89 -1.71 6.78
C GLU A 10 -24.23 -0.33 7.36
N ILE A 11 -24.04 -0.13 8.66
CA ILE A 11 -24.27 1.17 9.31
C ILE A 11 -23.38 2.25 8.68
N ALA A 12 -22.09 1.97 8.48
CA ALA A 12 -21.15 2.91 7.87
C ALA A 12 -21.56 3.27 6.43
N ILE A 13 -22.01 2.29 5.66
CA ILE A 13 -22.44 2.49 4.27
C ILE A 13 -23.76 3.26 4.20
N HIS A 14 -24.74 2.96 5.06
CA HIS A 14 -25.97 3.74 5.12
C HIS A 14 -25.73 5.19 5.55
N ALA A 15 -24.81 5.43 6.49
CA ALA A 15 -24.39 6.79 6.84
C ALA A 15 -23.77 7.52 5.63
N ALA A 16 -22.94 6.82 4.84
CA ALA A 16 -22.35 7.39 3.62
C ALA A 16 -23.43 7.69 2.55
N LEU A 17 -24.37 6.78 2.32
CA LEU A 17 -25.46 6.93 1.36
C LEU A 17 -26.45 8.04 1.71
N THR A 18 -26.55 8.41 3.00
CA THR A 18 -27.33 9.56 3.47
C THR A 18 -26.57 10.89 3.36
N GLY A 19 -25.39 10.89 2.73
CA GLY A 19 -24.63 12.11 2.40
C GLY A 19 -23.52 12.47 3.39
N HIS A 20 -23.21 11.61 4.36
CA HIS A 20 -22.09 11.86 5.28
C HIS A 20 -20.77 11.39 4.69
N LEU A 21 -19.69 12.14 4.92
CA LEU A 21 -18.34 11.66 4.67
C LEU A 21 -17.92 10.75 5.81
N VAL A 22 -17.72 9.46 5.52
CA VAL A 22 -17.39 8.45 6.53
C VAL A 22 -15.95 7.98 6.36
N PHE A 23 -15.18 8.03 7.45
CA PHE A 23 -13.86 7.41 7.55
C PHE A 23 -13.93 6.22 8.51
N SER A 24 -13.39 5.08 8.08
CA SER A 24 -13.27 3.88 8.90
C SER A 24 -12.03 3.10 8.49
N THR A 25 -11.66 2.08 9.28
CA THR A 25 -10.52 1.21 9.00
C THR A 25 -10.96 -0.23 8.77
N LEU A 26 -10.32 -0.90 7.82
CA LEU A 26 -10.43 -2.34 7.59
C LEU A 26 -9.05 -2.98 7.63
N HIS A 27 -8.98 -4.24 8.03
CA HIS A 27 -7.77 -5.04 7.96
C HIS A 27 -7.68 -5.78 6.62
N THR A 28 -6.89 -5.22 5.69
CA THR A 28 -6.58 -5.84 4.39
C THR A 28 -5.09 -5.79 4.07
N ASN A 29 -4.69 -6.57 3.07
CA ASN A 29 -3.31 -6.63 2.59
C ASN A 29 -2.96 -5.48 1.65
N ASP A 30 -3.93 -5.02 0.87
CA ASP A 30 -3.83 -3.95 -0.10
C ASP A 30 -5.16 -3.16 -0.18
N ALA A 31 -5.18 -2.08 -0.97
CA ALA A 31 -6.33 -1.20 -1.06
C ALA A 31 -7.51 -1.83 -1.84
N PRO A 32 -7.31 -2.46 -3.01
CA PRO A 32 -8.40 -3.13 -3.73
C PRO A 32 -9.03 -4.29 -2.94
N GLY A 33 -8.26 -4.97 -2.09
CA GLY A 33 -8.76 -6.02 -1.22
C GLY A 33 -9.82 -5.57 -0.22
N ALA A 34 -9.95 -4.27 0.06
CA ALA A 34 -11.03 -3.74 0.90
C ALA A 34 -12.41 -3.92 0.24
N VAL A 35 -12.49 -3.84 -1.10
CA VAL A 35 -13.74 -4.11 -1.82
C VAL A 35 -14.15 -5.56 -1.60
N THR A 36 -13.26 -6.51 -1.87
CA THR A 36 -13.52 -7.94 -1.65
C THR A 36 -13.87 -8.22 -0.19
N ARG A 37 -13.17 -7.60 0.77
CA ARG A 37 -13.45 -7.81 2.20
C ARG A 37 -14.86 -7.35 2.60
N LEU A 38 -15.36 -6.23 2.05
CA LEU A 38 -16.73 -5.77 2.30
C LEU A 38 -17.76 -6.74 1.71
N LEU A 39 -17.51 -7.26 0.50
CA LEU A 39 -18.38 -8.26 -0.13
C LEU A 39 -18.39 -9.58 0.66
N ASP A 40 -17.24 -10.03 1.15
CA ASP A 40 -17.10 -11.23 1.97
C ASP A 40 -17.79 -11.10 3.34
N MET A 41 -17.94 -9.86 3.85
CA MET A 41 -18.73 -9.57 5.04
C MET A 41 -20.24 -9.60 4.78
N GLY A 42 -20.69 -9.78 3.53
CA GLY A 42 -22.12 -9.83 3.18
C GLY A 42 -22.71 -8.50 2.74
N VAL A 43 -21.90 -7.46 2.58
CA VAL A 43 -22.39 -6.18 2.03
C VAL A 43 -22.73 -6.35 0.56
N GLU A 44 -23.92 -5.88 0.17
CA GLU A 44 -24.35 -5.96 -1.22
C GLU A 44 -23.45 -5.15 -2.18
N PRO A 45 -23.05 -5.71 -3.35
CA PRO A 45 -22.11 -5.05 -4.26
C PRO A 45 -22.51 -3.65 -4.70
N TYR A 46 -23.81 -3.42 -4.92
CA TYR A 46 -24.29 -2.10 -5.34
C TYR A 46 -24.15 -1.06 -4.23
N LEU A 47 -24.25 -1.45 -2.95
CA LEU A 47 -24.05 -0.57 -1.80
C LEU A 47 -22.58 -0.17 -1.69
N VAL A 48 -21.65 -1.13 -1.88
CA VAL A 48 -20.20 -0.83 -1.91
C VAL A 48 -19.87 0.11 -3.06
N ALA A 49 -20.35 -0.21 -4.28
CA ALA A 49 -20.07 0.58 -5.47
C ALA A 49 -20.62 2.02 -5.38
N SER A 50 -21.77 2.22 -4.73
CA SER A 50 -22.39 3.54 -4.61
C SER A 50 -21.83 4.39 -3.47
N SER A 51 -21.27 3.78 -2.42
CA SER A 51 -20.81 4.49 -1.21
C SER A 51 -19.29 4.66 -1.12
N LEU A 52 -18.51 3.73 -1.68
CA LEU A 52 -17.05 3.75 -1.55
C LEU A 52 -16.44 4.77 -2.53
N VAL A 53 -15.71 5.75 -2.00
CA VAL A 53 -15.02 6.79 -2.80
C VAL A 53 -13.56 6.43 -3.05
N GLY A 54 -12.90 5.82 -2.08
CA GLY A 54 -11.51 5.42 -2.19
C GLY A 54 -11.03 4.66 -0.96
N VAL A 55 -9.87 4.02 -1.11
CA VAL A 55 -9.24 3.21 -0.07
C VAL A 55 -7.75 3.58 -0.03
N LEU A 56 -7.26 3.91 1.16
CA LEU A 56 -5.85 4.10 1.42
C LEU A 56 -5.30 2.89 2.17
N ALA A 57 -4.47 2.09 1.52
CA ALA A 57 -3.65 1.11 2.19
C ALA A 57 -2.33 1.76 2.65
N GLN A 58 -1.89 1.37 3.84
CA GLN A 58 -0.64 1.87 4.42
C GLN A 58 0.16 0.76 5.10
N ARG A 59 1.49 0.88 5.03
CA ARG A 59 2.44 0.11 5.84
C ARG A 59 3.51 1.06 6.38
N LEU A 60 4.17 0.66 7.46
CA LEU A 60 5.29 1.39 8.04
C LEU A 60 6.57 0.60 7.85
N VAL A 61 7.53 1.19 7.16
CA VAL A 61 8.92 0.70 7.09
C VAL A 61 9.79 1.49 8.06
N ARG A 62 10.88 0.88 8.52
CA ARG A 62 11.89 1.57 9.32
C ARG A 62 12.69 2.53 8.43
N ARG A 63 12.99 3.72 8.95
CA ARG A 63 13.79 4.72 8.22
C ARG A 63 15.27 4.53 8.51
N VAL A 64 16.12 4.52 7.49
CA VAL A 64 17.58 4.46 7.64
C VAL A 64 18.04 5.59 8.57
N CYS A 65 18.92 5.28 9.53
CA CYS A 65 19.39 6.27 10.48
C CYS A 65 20.35 7.26 9.79
N GLU A 66 19.98 8.54 9.77
CA GLU A 66 20.76 9.61 9.14
C GLU A 66 22.17 9.81 9.75
N ASN A 67 22.38 9.42 11.02
CA ASN A 67 23.67 9.60 11.70
C ASN A 67 24.72 8.56 11.29
N CYS A 68 24.28 7.35 10.95
CA CYS A 68 25.17 6.25 10.58
C CYS A 68 24.89 5.73 9.17
N ALA A 69 24.19 6.50 8.34
CA ALA A 69 23.91 6.13 6.96
C ALA A 69 25.21 6.15 6.14
N ARG A 70 25.42 5.09 5.36
CA ARG A 70 26.50 4.98 4.37
C ARG A 70 25.92 4.56 3.01
N PRO A 71 26.58 4.91 1.90
CA PRO A 71 26.26 4.32 0.60
C PRO A 71 26.22 2.80 0.70
N ASP A 72 25.20 2.19 0.10
CA ASP A 72 25.02 0.74 0.05
C ASP A 72 24.97 0.25 -1.40
N ARG A 73 25.26 -1.04 -1.61
CA ARG A 73 25.01 -1.74 -2.87
C ARG A 73 24.20 -3.00 -2.56
N PRO A 74 22.86 -2.89 -2.47
CA PRO A 74 22.02 -4.04 -2.17
C PRO A 74 22.17 -5.14 -3.22
N ALA A 75 21.97 -6.39 -2.83
CA ALA A 75 22.02 -7.51 -3.76
C ALA A 75 21.00 -7.33 -4.90
N SER A 76 21.41 -7.59 -6.14
CA SER A 76 20.55 -7.41 -7.32
C SER A 76 19.24 -8.21 -7.24
N GLU A 77 19.23 -9.35 -6.55
CA GLU A 77 18.02 -10.14 -6.29
C GLU A 77 16.98 -9.39 -5.45
N LEU A 78 17.43 -8.66 -4.42
CA LEU A 78 16.56 -7.85 -3.57
C LEU A 78 16.00 -6.65 -4.35
N LEU A 79 16.84 -6.01 -5.17
CA LEU A 79 16.44 -4.90 -6.03
C LEU A 79 15.37 -5.35 -7.04
N ARG A 80 15.60 -6.47 -7.73
CA ARG A 80 14.63 -7.06 -8.67
C ARG A 80 13.32 -7.42 -7.98
N ALA A 81 13.37 -7.96 -6.76
CA ALA A 81 12.17 -8.34 -6.01
C ALA A 81 11.25 -7.15 -5.64
N ILE A 82 11.77 -5.92 -5.66
CA ILE A 82 10.98 -4.69 -5.48
C ILE A 82 10.82 -3.89 -6.78
N GLY A 83 11.15 -4.49 -7.93
CA GLY A 83 11.00 -3.87 -9.25
C GLY A 83 12.02 -2.79 -9.57
N ILE A 84 13.19 -2.78 -8.92
CA ILE A 84 14.33 -1.94 -9.30
C ILE A 84 15.16 -2.69 -10.33
N GLY A 85 15.26 -2.11 -11.53
CA GLY A 85 16.11 -2.60 -12.61
C GLY A 85 17.38 -1.75 -12.81
N PRO A 86 18.28 -2.16 -13.72
CA PRO A 86 19.54 -1.45 -13.97
C PRO A 86 19.37 0.03 -14.32
N GLU A 87 18.29 0.39 -15.03
CA GLU A 87 17.99 1.78 -15.39
C GLU A 87 17.71 2.65 -14.15
N ASP A 88 17.02 2.10 -13.15
CA ASP A 88 16.72 2.81 -11.90
C ASP A 88 17.98 3.05 -11.05
N GLU A 89 18.96 2.13 -11.13
CA GLU A 89 20.17 2.15 -10.31
C GLU A 89 21.07 3.37 -10.57
N HIS A 90 21.08 3.89 -11.81
CA HIS A 90 21.93 5.02 -12.20
C HIS A 90 21.68 6.29 -11.37
N SER A 91 20.45 6.48 -10.90
CA SER A 91 20.03 7.64 -10.09
C SER A 91 19.80 7.29 -8.62
N ALA A 92 20.07 6.05 -8.22
CA ALA A 92 19.75 5.56 -6.89
C ALA A 92 20.76 6.05 -5.84
N ASN A 93 20.24 6.56 -4.74
CA ASN A 93 20.99 6.91 -3.54
C ASN A 93 20.79 5.80 -2.49
N PHE A 94 21.19 4.56 -2.78
CA PHE A 94 21.04 3.48 -1.82
C PHE A 94 21.82 3.76 -0.54
N ARG A 95 21.16 3.61 0.61
CA ARG A 95 21.75 3.84 1.93
C ARG A 95 21.44 2.69 2.87
N ARG A 96 22.40 2.38 3.74
CA ARG A 96 22.24 1.47 4.87
C ARG A 96 22.83 2.11 6.13
N GLY A 97 22.19 1.89 7.27
CA GLY A 97 22.72 2.32 8.55
C GLY A 97 23.64 1.25 9.13
N GLU A 98 24.87 1.60 9.48
CA GLU A 98 25.84 0.66 10.10
C GLU A 98 25.55 0.38 11.58
N GLY A 99 24.72 1.20 12.22
CA GLY A 99 24.46 1.17 13.66
C GLY A 99 25.29 2.21 14.40
N CYS A 100 24.65 2.91 15.34
CA CYS A 100 25.29 3.87 16.23
C CYS A 100 24.45 4.05 17.50
N GLU A 101 24.96 4.81 18.47
CA GLU A 101 24.24 5.11 19.71
C GLU A 101 22.87 5.74 19.47
N LYS A 102 22.76 6.64 18.47
CA LYS A 102 21.51 7.36 18.18
C LYS A 102 20.38 6.46 17.68
N CYS A 103 20.69 5.29 17.13
CA CYS A 103 19.75 4.27 16.69
C CYS A 103 19.88 2.96 17.49
N GLN A 104 20.61 2.98 18.61
CA GLN A 104 20.85 1.81 19.48
C GLN A 104 21.38 0.60 18.70
N GLY A 105 22.32 0.84 17.77
CA GLY A 105 22.94 -0.20 16.95
C GLY A 105 22.06 -0.79 15.85
N SER A 106 20.77 -0.42 15.74
CA SER A 106 19.86 -1.05 14.77
C SER A 106 20.09 -0.66 13.31
N GLY A 107 20.78 0.46 13.06
CA GLY A 107 20.89 1.05 11.73
C GLY A 107 19.65 1.86 11.28
N PHE A 108 18.56 1.86 12.07
CA PHE A 108 17.30 2.52 11.73
C PHE A 108 16.84 3.50 12.81
N LYS A 109 16.23 4.63 12.43
CA LYS A 109 15.66 5.60 13.38
C LYS A 109 14.37 6.22 12.87
N GLY A 110 13.27 5.87 13.55
CA GLY A 110 11.91 6.27 13.16
C GLY A 110 11.32 5.35 12.09
N ARG A 111 10.12 5.70 11.65
CA ARG A 111 9.37 4.97 10.62
C ARG A 111 8.86 5.94 9.57
N ILE A 112 8.60 5.42 8.38
CA ILE A 112 8.00 6.15 7.27
C ILE A 112 6.89 5.30 6.65
N GLY A 113 5.82 5.95 6.23
CA GLY A 113 4.71 5.31 5.55
C GLY A 113 5.04 5.01 4.09
N VAL A 114 4.60 3.84 3.63
CA VAL A 114 4.38 3.54 2.22
C VAL A 114 2.88 3.47 1.99
N PHE A 115 2.43 4.06 0.90
CA PHE A 115 1.00 4.28 0.65
C PHE A 115 0.57 3.74 -0.70
N GLU A 116 -0.65 3.22 -0.74
CA GLU A 116 -1.35 2.81 -1.95
C GLU A 116 -2.75 3.41 -1.91
N MET A 117 -3.03 4.33 -2.84
CA MET A 117 -4.30 5.03 -2.92
C MET A 117 -5.11 4.49 -4.09
N PHE A 118 -6.19 3.78 -3.77
CA PHE A 118 -7.13 3.23 -4.74
C PHE A 118 -8.36 4.12 -4.82
N LEU A 119 -8.62 4.71 -5.98
CA LEU A 119 -9.75 5.60 -6.21
C LEU A 119 -10.86 4.85 -6.94
N VAL A 120 -12.10 4.98 -6.45
CA VAL A 120 -13.25 4.25 -7.01
C VAL A 120 -13.93 5.13 -8.07
N ASP A 121 -13.66 4.84 -9.34
CA ASP A 121 -14.35 5.43 -10.49
C ASP A 121 -15.47 4.52 -11.01
N GLU A 122 -16.16 4.95 -12.07
CA GLU A 122 -17.27 4.22 -12.68
C GLU A 122 -16.89 2.81 -13.16
N GLU A 123 -15.65 2.61 -13.60
CA GLU A 123 -15.20 1.31 -14.05
C GLU A 123 -14.99 0.36 -12.86
N ILE A 124 -14.37 0.82 -11.78
CA ILE A 124 -14.23 0.04 -10.55
C ILE A 124 -15.60 -0.24 -9.91
N ARG A 125 -16.54 0.71 -9.98
CA ARG A 125 -17.93 0.51 -9.55
C ARG A 125 -18.58 -0.63 -10.31
N ARG A 126 -18.46 -0.63 -11.65
CA ARG A 126 -18.95 -1.73 -12.49
C ARG A 126 -18.29 -3.05 -12.13
N MET A 127 -16.96 -3.07 -11.98
CA MET A 127 -16.23 -4.28 -11.56
C MET A 127 -16.69 -4.79 -10.19
N THR A 128 -17.05 -3.88 -9.28
CA THR A 128 -17.54 -4.23 -7.94
C THR A 128 -18.89 -4.92 -8.03
N VAL A 129 -19.84 -4.36 -8.80
CA VAL A 129 -21.15 -4.97 -9.05
C VAL A 129 -21.01 -6.34 -9.74
N ASP A 130 -20.12 -6.45 -10.72
CA ASP A 130 -19.80 -7.70 -11.43
C ASP A 130 -18.99 -8.71 -10.59
N ARG A 131 -18.66 -8.37 -9.33
CA ARG A 131 -17.85 -9.19 -8.42
C ARG A 131 -16.52 -9.63 -9.03
N LYS A 132 -15.86 -8.75 -9.78
CA LYS A 132 -14.50 -9.01 -10.28
C LYS A 132 -13.52 -9.10 -9.11
N SER A 133 -12.43 -9.85 -9.30
CA SER A 133 -11.41 -9.99 -8.26
C SER A 133 -10.66 -8.67 -8.01
N SER A 134 -10.18 -8.49 -6.78
CA SER A 134 -9.32 -7.35 -6.40
C SER A 134 -8.09 -7.23 -7.30
N THR A 135 -7.54 -8.35 -7.80
CA THR A 135 -6.44 -8.35 -8.77
C THR A 135 -6.79 -7.63 -10.07
N VAL A 136 -7.98 -7.86 -10.62
CA VAL A 136 -8.43 -7.19 -11.86
C VAL A 136 -8.61 -5.69 -11.61
N MET A 137 -9.24 -5.32 -10.50
CA MET A 137 -9.40 -3.92 -10.08
C MET A 137 -8.05 -3.23 -9.88
N LYS A 138 -7.09 -3.91 -9.23
CA LYS A 138 -5.73 -3.43 -9.02
C LYS A 138 -5.02 -3.17 -10.35
N GLN A 139 -5.06 -4.14 -11.27
CA GLN A 139 -4.45 -3.99 -12.59
C GLN A 139 -5.05 -2.80 -13.37
N TYR A 140 -6.36 -2.61 -13.28
CA TYR A 140 -7.01 -1.44 -13.87
C TYR A 140 -6.51 -0.14 -13.23
N ALA A 141 -6.54 -0.02 -11.91
CA ALA A 141 -6.11 1.18 -11.20
C ALA A 141 -4.64 1.53 -11.50
N VAL A 142 -3.74 0.53 -11.52
CA VAL A 142 -2.33 0.75 -11.89
C VAL A 142 -2.21 1.22 -13.35
N LYS A 143 -2.84 0.51 -14.30
CA LYS A 143 -2.63 0.77 -15.75
C LYS A 143 -3.39 1.99 -16.27
N ARG A 144 -4.55 2.32 -15.68
CA ARG A 144 -5.49 3.33 -16.20
C ARG A 144 -5.57 4.57 -15.34
N GLN A 145 -5.43 4.43 -14.02
CA GLN A 145 -5.47 5.57 -13.09
C GLN A 145 -4.08 5.98 -12.59
N GLY A 146 -3.02 5.23 -12.93
CA GLY A 146 -1.67 5.51 -12.45
C GLY A 146 -1.49 5.23 -10.96
N MET A 147 -2.31 4.36 -10.37
CA MET A 147 -2.18 3.98 -8.96
C MET A 147 -0.79 3.42 -8.69
N ARG A 148 -0.11 3.98 -7.68
CA ARG A 148 1.13 3.44 -7.15
C ARG A 148 0.82 2.40 -6.08
N THR A 149 1.43 1.22 -6.20
CA THR A 149 1.27 0.14 -5.22
C THR A 149 2.13 0.38 -3.98
N LEU A 150 1.85 -0.33 -2.89
CA LEU A 150 2.69 -0.31 -1.67
C LEU A 150 4.16 -0.65 -1.99
N LEU A 151 4.36 -1.63 -2.88
CA LEU A 151 5.70 -2.04 -3.33
C LEU A 151 6.35 -0.93 -4.18
N GLY A 152 5.60 -0.31 -5.09
CA GLY A 152 6.08 0.80 -5.91
C GLY A 152 6.46 2.05 -5.10
N ASP A 153 5.72 2.37 -4.04
CA ASP A 153 6.07 3.46 -3.14
C ASP A 153 7.29 3.12 -2.28
N GLY A 154 7.37 1.87 -1.81
CA GLY A 154 8.57 1.33 -1.17
C GLY A 154 9.82 1.42 -2.06
N LYS A 155 9.71 1.06 -3.35
CA LYS A 155 10.78 1.22 -4.35
C LYS A 155 11.32 2.66 -4.38
N ASN A 156 10.43 3.66 -4.42
CA ASN A 156 10.85 5.06 -4.44
C ASN A 156 11.61 5.46 -3.18
N LEU A 157 11.17 5.00 -2.00
CA LEU A 157 11.87 5.27 -0.74
C LEU A 157 13.27 4.62 -0.70
N VAL A 158 13.43 3.44 -1.30
CA VAL A 158 14.72 2.76 -1.42
C VAL A 158 15.65 3.51 -2.35
N LEU A 159 15.16 3.93 -3.53
CA LEU A 159 15.94 4.72 -4.49
C LEU A 159 16.41 6.05 -3.88
N GLN A 160 15.64 6.62 -2.96
CA GLN A 160 16.00 7.85 -2.23
C GLN A 160 16.95 7.60 -1.03
N GLY A 161 17.20 6.34 -0.65
CA GLY A 161 18.01 5.99 0.51
C GLY A 161 17.31 6.18 1.86
N ARG A 162 15.98 6.24 1.87
CA ARG A 162 15.19 6.47 3.10
C ARG A 162 14.89 5.17 3.84
N THR A 163 14.87 4.06 3.14
CA THR A 163 14.71 2.69 3.67
C THR A 163 15.56 1.72 2.86
N THR A 164 15.56 0.43 3.22
CA THR A 164 16.28 -0.61 2.48
C THR A 164 15.32 -1.57 1.77
N PRO A 165 15.77 -2.30 0.72
CA PRO A 165 14.93 -3.30 0.06
C PRO A 165 14.37 -4.35 1.01
N GLU A 166 15.16 -4.78 2.00
CA GLU A 166 14.74 -5.76 3.01
C GLU A 166 13.57 -5.24 3.84
N GLU A 167 13.58 -3.96 4.20
CA GLU A 167 12.49 -3.35 4.94
C GLU A 167 11.19 -3.29 4.14
N VAL A 168 11.28 -2.99 2.84
CA VAL A 168 10.11 -2.99 1.95
C VAL A 168 9.56 -4.41 1.80
N LEU A 169 10.41 -5.39 1.50
CA LEU A 169 10.01 -6.79 1.34
C LEU A 169 9.47 -7.43 2.63
N ARG A 170 9.85 -6.91 3.79
CA ARG A 170 9.33 -7.37 5.09
C ARG A 170 7.86 -7.02 5.30
N VAL A 171 7.38 -5.91 4.74
CA VAL A 171 6.03 -5.38 5.03
C VAL A 171 5.10 -5.33 3.81
N CYS A 172 5.66 -5.30 2.60
CA CYS A 172 4.92 -5.34 1.35
C CYS A 172 4.93 -6.77 0.81
N GLN A 173 3.76 -7.31 0.47
CA GLN A 173 3.69 -8.61 -0.21
C GLN A 173 4.32 -8.50 -1.60
N ARG A 174 5.00 -9.56 -2.05
CA ARG A 174 5.55 -9.63 -3.41
C ARG A 174 4.40 -9.56 -4.42
N GLU A 175 4.51 -8.65 -5.38
CA GLU A 175 3.59 -8.57 -6.50
C GLU A 175 4.10 -9.47 -7.62
N ALA A 176 3.37 -10.56 -7.92
CA ALA A 176 3.58 -11.29 -9.17
C ALA A 176 2.87 -10.48 -10.27
N PHE A 177 3.65 -9.80 -11.12
CA PHE A 177 3.15 -9.16 -12.34
C PHE A 177 3.03 -10.18 -13.46
#